data_AF-A0AAE8J5P2-F1
#
_entry.id   AF-A0AAE8J5P2-F1
#
_cell.length_a   1.000
_cell.length_b   1.000
_cell.length_c   1.000
_cell.angle_alpha   90.00
_cell.angle_beta   90.00
_cell.angle_gamma   90.00
#
_symmetry.space_group_name_H-M   'P 1'
#
loop_
_entity.id
_entity.type
_entity.pdbx_description
1 polymer ?
#
loop_
_entity_poly.entity_id
_entity_poly.type
_entity_poly.pdbx_seq_one_letter_code
_entity_poly.pdbx_strand_id
1 'polypeptide(L)'
;MKKYLGILLLYNLGKWCHQPLITAVAIAWLGYALYQFVRRHGQDEADDADEITQSQALFEEAQVEYRYITTAQFEQTMNQLDKPGQLGDVLVAEMAQGRPVGAVALLTTGILKARQAMIQTGIIERSDEKRKSANTPGYDLVSHQYAEVAGKQFNLYHRTHLLPFRFTLSEGDNIDGLLFTGTAHLNHGDRPQINYLMLHNQARVNQLYAAYQNNHYRLVLSDVHVPGEVAGTNYSLDDFEQLATRIILSKKQSETEFKYEVSCDYDTEGPLPQSITVNLWDLTHQTLAFTVTLPNDI
;
A
#
# COMPACT_ATOMS: atom_id res chain seq x y z
N MET A 1 -4.04 46.59 5.96
CA MET A 1 -3.67 47.84 5.27
C MET A 1 -3.85 47.83 3.73
N LYS A 2 -4.21 46.71 3.08
CA LYS A 2 -4.43 46.67 1.61
C LYS A 2 -5.87 47.03 1.15
N LYS A 3 -6.88 46.98 2.04
CA LYS A 3 -8.29 47.29 1.69
C LYS A 3 -8.61 48.80 1.55
N TYR A 4 -7.77 49.68 2.08
CA TYR A 4 -7.99 51.14 2.00
C TYR A 4 -7.28 51.81 0.81
N LEU A 5 -6.36 51.12 0.13
CA LEU A 5 -5.64 51.67 -1.03
C LEU A 5 -6.53 51.73 -2.28
N GLY A 6 -7.42 50.75 -2.47
CA GLY A 6 -8.37 50.72 -3.59
C GLY A 6 -9.44 51.81 -3.53
N ILE A 7 -9.88 52.18 -2.33
CA ILE A 7 -10.88 53.24 -2.13
C ILE A 7 -10.26 54.63 -2.31
N LEU A 8 -8.99 54.83 -1.94
CA LEU A 8 -8.27 56.10 -2.16
C LEU A 8 -7.98 56.38 -3.65
N LEU A 9 -7.81 55.32 -4.45
CA LEU A 9 -7.64 55.45 -5.91
C LEU A 9 -8.95 55.87 -6.60
N LEU A 10 -10.09 55.35 -6.15
CA LEU A 10 -11.41 55.74 -6.66
C LEU A 10 -11.78 57.19 -6.29
N TYR A 11 -11.37 57.68 -5.13
CA TYR A 11 -11.66 59.05 -4.69
C TYR A 11 -10.89 60.12 -5.51
N ASN A 12 -9.72 59.81 -6.05
CA ASN A 12 -8.93 60.75 -6.85
C ASN A 12 -9.29 60.76 -8.36
N LEU A 13 -10.02 59.75 -8.86
CA LEU A 13 -10.52 59.72 -10.25
C LEU A 13 -11.54 60.84 -10.52
N GLY A 14 -12.31 61.26 -9.52
CA GLY A 14 -13.31 62.34 -9.65
C GLY A 14 -12.73 63.73 -9.93
N LYS A 15 -11.43 63.96 -9.69
CA LYS A 15 -10.77 65.27 -9.95
C LYS A 15 -9.99 65.33 -11.27
N TRP A 16 -9.89 64.23 -12.02
CA TRP A 16 -9.12 64.13 -13.27
C TRP A 16 -10.02 63.96 -14.52
N CYS A 17 -11.32 64.16 -14.41
CA CYS A 17 -12.31 64.00 -15.49
C CYS A 17 -12.28 65.08 -16.60
N HIS A 18 -11.23 65.90 -16.70
CA HIS A 18 -11.13 66.93 -17.73
C HIS A 18 -9.89 66.82 -18.64
N GLN A 19 -9.23 65.66 -18.66
CA GLN A 19 -8.22 65.36 -19.67
C GLN A 19 -8.51 64.02 -20.37
N PRO A 20 -8.83 64.04 -21.69
CA PRO A 20 -9.22 62.84 -22.44
C PRO A 20 -8.13 61.76 -22.49
N LEU A 21 -6.86 62.13 -22.27
CA LEU A 21 -5.75 61.19 -22.25
C LEU A 21 -5.74 60.32 -20.97
N ILE A 22 -6.06 60.90 -19.81
CA ILE A 22 -6.06 60.17 -18.53
C ILE A 22 -7.25 59.20 -18.45
N THR A 23 -8.42 59.59 -18.96
CA THR A 23 -9.58 58.69 -19.04
C THR A 23 -9.32 57.50 -19.96
N ALA A 24 -8.66 57.71 -21.10
CA ALA A 24 -8.30 56.62 -22.01
C ALA A 24 -7.30 55.63 -21.36
N VAL A 25 -6.29 56.13 -20.65
CA VAL A 25 -5.32 55.28 -19.93
C VAL A 25 -6.00 54.50 -18.81
N ALA A 26 -6.91 55.13 -18.05
CA ALA A 26 -7.64 54.46 -16.97
C ALA A 26 -8.57 53.34 -17.49
N ILE A 27 -9.25 53.57 -18.62
CA ILE A 27 -10.10 52.55 -19.28
C ILE A 27 -9.26 51.39 -19.79
N ALA A 28 -8.11 51.66 -20.42
CA ALA A 28 -7.20 50.61 -20.88
C ALA A 28 -6.65 49.77 -19.72
N TRP A 29 -6.30 50.42 -18.60
CA TRP A 29 -5.83 49.73 -17.40
C TRP A 29 -6.91 48.86 -16.75
N LEU A 30 -8.15 49.36 -16.65
CA LEU A 30 -9.29 48.59 -16.14
C LEU A 30 -9.62 47.40 -17.06
N GLY A 31 -9.57 47.59 -18.38
CA GLY A 31 -9.75 46.50 -19.34
C GLY A 31 -8.68 45.42 -19.21
N TYR A 32 -7.41 45.82 -19.06
CA TYR A 32 -6.30 44.88 -18.84
C TYR A 32 -6.40 44.16 -17.48
N ALA A 33 -6.80 44.87 -16.41
CA ALA A 33 -7.00 44.27 -15.10
C ALA A 33 -8.16 43.27 -15.10
N LEU A 34 -9.27 43.58 -15.77
CA LEU A 34 -10.40 42.68 -15.93
C LEU A 34 -10.03 41.47 -16.79
N TYR A 35 -9.30 41.68 -17.89
CA TYR A 35 -8.77 40.60 -18.72
C TYR A 35 -7.88 39.64 -17.92
N GLN A 36 -6.96 40.17 -17.10
CA GLN A 36 -6.09 39.34 -16.26
C GLN A 36 -6.85 38.63 -15.14
N PHE A 37 -7.91 39.25 -14.59
CA PHE A 37 -8.78 38.63 -13.60
C PHE A 37 -9.57 37.46 -14.18
N VAL A 38 -10.22 37.65 -15.33
CA VAL A 38 -10.96 36.59 -16.04
C VAL A 38 -10.02 35.48 -16.50
N ARG A 39 -8.83 35.82 -17.02
CA ARG A 39 -7.83 34.84 -17.42
C ARG A 39 -7.34 34.00 -16.25
N ARG A 40 -7.06 34.60 -15.09
CA ARG A 40 -6.63 33.87 -13.89
C ARG A 40 -7.73 32.97 -13.36
N HIS A 41 -8.96 33.46 -13.23
CA HIS A 41 -10.07 32.61 -12.81
C HIS A 41 -10.35 31.46 -13.78
N GLY A 42 -10.24 31.68 -15.09
CA GLY A 42 -10.36 30.60 -16.07
C GLY A 42 -9.19 29.61 -16.07
N GLN A 43 -8.01 30.00 -15.57
CA GLN A 43 -6.89 29.08 -15.33
C GLN A 43 -7.09 28.29 -14.03
N ASP A 44 -7.51 28.96 -12.95
CA ASP A 44 -7.79 28.31 -11.66
C ASP A 44 -8.93 27.27 -11.82
N GLU A 45 -10.00 27.59 -12.55
CA GLU A 45 -11.10 26.63 -12.84
C GLU A 45 -10.65 25.46 -13.74
N ALA A 46 -9.71 25.69 -14.66
CA ALA A 46 -9.17 24.64 -15.52
C ALA A 46 -8.20 23.74 -14.75
N ASP A 47 -7.35 24.31 -13.89
CA ASP A 47 -6.44 23.60 -13.01
C ASP A 47 -7.24 22.76 -11.98
N ASP A 48 -8.30 23.32 -11.40
CA ASP A 48 -9.23 22.60 -10.51
C ASP A 48 -9.94 21.44 -11.25
N ALA A 49 -10.38 21.67 -12.49
CA ALA A 49 -11.02 20.63 -13.30
C ALA A 49 -10.06 19.51 -13.70
N ASP A 50 -8.81 19.86 -14.03
CA ASP A 50 -7.74 18.89 -14.32
C ASP A 50 -7.36 18.10 -13.07
N GLU A 51 -7.29 18.75 -11.89
CA GLU A 51 -7.01 18.09 -10.61
C GLU A 51 -8.15 17.14 -10.21
N ILE A 52 -9.41 17.54 -10.41
CA ILE A 52 -10.59 16.68 -10.20
C ILE A 52 -10.56 15.49 -11.14
N THR A 53 -10.25 15.70 -12.42
CA THR A 53 -10.21 14.63 -13.44
C THR A 53 -9.08 13.64 -13.15
N GLN A 54 -7.89 14.13 -12.79
CA GLN A 54 -6.77 13.28 -12.38
C GLN A 54 -7.09 12.50 -11.11
N SER A 55 -7.73 13.13 -10.13
CA SER A 55 -8.17 12.47 -8.90
C SER A 55 -9.19 11.37 -9.21
N GLN A 56 -10.19 11.63 -10.05
CA GLN A 56 -11.19 10.64 -10.46
C GLN A 56 -10.56 9.45 -11.18
N ALA A 57 -9.67 9.68 -12.14
CA ALA A 57 -8.95 8.61 -12.84
C ALA A 57 -8.10 7.77 -11.87
N LEU A 58 -7.46 8.42 -10.88
CA LEU A 58 -6.72 7.73 -9.82
C LEU A 58 -7.62 6.83 -8.98
N PHE A 59 -8.80 7.33 -8.59
CA PHE A 59 -9.78 6.56 -7.83
C PHE A 59 -10.25 5.33 -8.61
N GLU A 60 -10.55 5.48 -9.90
CA GLU A 60 -10.98 4.38 -10.78
C GLU A 60 -9.89 3.31 -10.93
N GLU A 61 -8.63 3.70 -11.15
CA GLU A 61 -7.52 2.76 -11.32
C GLU A 61 -7.12 2.08 -10.00
N ALA A 62 -7.32 2.74 -8.86
CA ALA A 62 -6.95 2.21 -7.55
C ALA A 62 -8.02 1.35 -6.87
N GLN A 63 -9.25 1.29 -7.41
CA GLN A 63 -10.38 0.58 -6.78
C GLN A 63 -10.01 -0.84 -6.37
N VAL A 64 -10.56 -1.26 -5.24
CA VAL A 64 -10.39 -2.62 -4.71
C VAL A 64 -11.79 -3.23 -4.61
N GLU A 65 -12.00 -4.34 -5.31
CA GLU A 65 -13.20 -5.14 -5.13
C GLU A 65 -12.85 -6.38 -4.29
N TYR A 66 -13.50 -6.50 -3.14
CA TYR A 66 -13.32 -7.64 -2.24
C TYR A 66 -14.30 -8.75 -2.57
N ARG A 67 -13.78 -9.97 -2.73
CA ARG A 67 -14.61 -11.15 -3.01
C ARG A 67 -14.19 -12.28 -2.09
N TYR A 68 -15.16 -12.93 -1.46
CA TYR A 68 -14.90 -14.18 -0.75
C TYR A 68 -14.90 -15.35 -1.72
N ILE A 69 -13.94 -16.25 -1.56
CA ILE A 69 -13.86 -17.52 -2.29
C ILE A 69 -13.82 -18.67 -1.30
N THR A 70 -14.36 -19.83 -1.66
CA THR A 70 -14.31 -21.01 -0.80
C THR A 70 -12.87 -21.47 -0.57
N THR A 71 -12.60 -22.13 0.55
CA THR A 71 -11.30 -22.75 0.83
C THR A 71 -10.82 -23.65 -0.32
N ALA A 72 -11.71 -24.46 -0.90
CA ALA A 72 -11.37 -25.34 -2.02
C ALA A 72 -10.99 -24.56 -3.30
N GLN A 73 -11.65 -23.43 -3.58
CA GLN A 73 -11.26 -22.56 -4.70
C GLN A 73 -9.91 -21.90 -4.43
N PHE A 74 -9.64 -21.47 -3.20
CA PHE A 74 -8.35 -20.92 -2.82
C PHE A 74 -7.22 -21.94 -3.00
N GLU A 75 -7.40 -23.17 -2.51
CA GLU A 75 -6.44 -24.27 -2.69
C GLU A 75 -6.17 -24.57 -4.17
N GLN A 76 -7.18 -24.45 -5.03
CA GLN A 76 -7.05 -24.66 -6.47
C GLN A 76 -6.26 -23.54 -7.17
N THR A 77 -6.32 -22.30 -6.68
CA THR A 77 -5.53 -21.20 -7.27
C THR A 77 -4.11 -21.15 -6.72
N MET A 78 -3.90 -21.58 -5.47
CA MET A 78 -2.56 -21.64 -4.88
C MET A 78 -1.62 -22.48 -5.71
N ASN A 79 -0.42 -21.95 -5.95
CA ASN A 79 0.61 -22.58 -6.75
C ASN A 79 0.24 -22.83 -8.24
N GLN A 80 -0.90 -22.34 -8.70
CA GLN A 80 -1.30 -22.41 -10.11
C GLN A 80 -1.04 -21.08 -10.81
N LEU A 81 -0.74 -21.18 -12.11
CA LEU A 81 -0.67 -20.02 -12.98
C LEU A 81 -2.07 -19.73 -13.54
N ASP A 82 -2.91 -19.13 -12.72
CA ASP A 82 -4.28 -18.77 -13.06
C ASP A 82 -4.61 -17.32 -12.68
N LYS A 83 -5.76 -16.85 -13.16
CA LYS A 83 -6.32 -15.53 -12.86
C LYS A 83 -7.70 -15.73 -12.24
N PRO A 84 -7.77 -15.99 -10.92
CA PRO A 84 -9.01 -16.39 -10.24
C PRO A 84 -10.08 -15.28 -10.12
N GLY A 85 -9.81 -14.08 -10.65
CA GLY A 85 -10.68 -12.90 -10.58
C GLY A 85 -10.31 -11.83 -11.62
N GLN A 86 -10.74 -10.60 -11.40
CA GLN A 86 -10.40 -9.44 -12.23
C GLN A 86 -9.18 -8.70 -11.67
N LEU A 87 -8.49 -7.94 -12.53
CA LEU A 87 -7.42 -7.06 -12.05
C LEU A 87 -8.01 -6.03 -11.10
N GLY A 88 -7.35 -5.81 -9.96
CA GLY A 88 -7.83 -4.96 -8.89
C GLY A 88 -8.54 -5.73 -7.77
N ASP A 89 -9.00 -6.95 -8.04
CA ASP A 89 -9.65 -7.79 -7.03
C ASP A 89 -8.69 -8.14 -5.89
N VAL A 90 -9.27 -8.20 -4.69
CA VAL A 90 -8.73 -8.91 -3.53
C VAL A 90 -9.66 -10.07 -3.21
N LEU A 91 -9.16 -11.29 -3.41
CA LEU A 91 -9.89 -12.52 -3.10
C LEU A 91 -9.46 -13.00 -1.72
N VAL A 92 -10.41 -13.18 -0.80
CA VAL A 92 -10.14 -13.68 0.55
C VAL A 92 -10.78 -15.04 0.69
N ALA A 93 -10.00 -16.04 1.09
CA ALA A 93 -10.54 -17.37 1.34
C ALA A 93 -11.43 -17.33 2.58
N GLU A 94 -12.59 -17.97 2.50
CA GLU A 94 -13.46 -18.19 3.64
C GLU A 94 -12.67 -18.82 4.79
N MET A 95 -12.86 -18.30 6.00
CA MET A 95 -12.19 -18.82 7.18
C MET A 95 -12.60 -20.28 7.43
N ALA A 96 -11.61 -21.15 7.62
CA ALA A 96 -11.83 -22.55 7.94
C ALA A 96 -11.66 -22.77 9.44
N GLN A 97 -12.72 -23.24 10.11
CA GLN A 97 -12.70 -23.50 11.56
C GLN A 97 -12.29 -22.26 12.39
N GLY A 98 -12.73 -21.07 11.96
CA GLY A 98 -12.38 -19.81 12.63
C GLY A 98 -10.95 -19.34 12.39
N ARG A 99 -10.25 -19.90 11.40
CA ARG A 99 -8.86 -19.57 11.05
C ARG A 99 -8.76 -18.98 9.64
N PRO A 100 -7.92 -17.95 9.41
CA PRO A 100 -7.62 -17.46 8.07
C PRO A 100 -6.93 -18.55 7.25
N VAL A 101 -7.37 -18.78 6.02
CA VAL A 101 -6.76 -19.75 5.09
C VAL A 101 -5.73 -19.06 4.19
N GLY A 102 -6.08 -17.90 3.63
CA GLY A 102 -5.22 -17.16 2.73
C GLY A 102 -5.97 -16.13 1.90
N ALA A 103 -5.24 -15.38 1.10
CA ALA A 103 -5.79 -14.34 0.25
C ALA A 103 -4.94 -14.11 -1.00
N VAL A 104 -5.55 -13.51 -2.03
CA VAL A 104 -4.95 -13.22 -3.33
C VAL A 104 -5.21 -11.76 -3.72
N ALA A 105 -4.19 -11.06 -4.22
CA ALA A 105 -4.33 -9.77 -4.87
C ALA A 105 -3.94 -9.88 -6.35
N LEU A 106 -4.82 -9.38 -7.22
CA LEU A 106 -4.58 -9.28 -8.67
C LEU A 106 -4.22 -7.86 -9.04
N LEU A 107 -3.02 -7.66 -9.57
CA LEU A 107 -2.40 -6.34 -9.69
C LEU A 107 -1.80 -6.11 -11.07
N THR A 108 -1.74 -4.83 -11.45
CA THR A 108 -0.83 -4.33 -12.48
C THR A 108 0.08 -3.28 -11.85
N THR A 109 1.12 -2.87 -12.58
CA THR A 109 1.93 -1.72 -12.19
C THR A 109 1.09 -0.44 -12.04
N GLY A 110 0.09 -0.24 -12.91
CA GLY A 110 -0.84 0.90 -12.84
C GLY A 110 -1.65 0.93 -11.56
N ILE A 111 -2.32 -0.19 -11.25
CA ILE A 111 -3.11 -0.34 -10.02
C ILE A 111 -2.26 -0.07 -8.78
N LEU A 112 -1.06 -0.67 -8.70
CA LEU A 112 -0.18 -0.47 -7.54
C LEU A 112 0.29 0.98 -7.41
N LYS A 113 0.65 1.64 -8.51
CA LYS A 113 1.02 3.06 -8.50
C LYS A 113 -0.14 3.94 -8.06
N ALA A 114 -1.34 3.68 -8.56
CA ALA A 114 -2.54 4.44 -8.20
C ALA A 114 -2.83 4.32 -6.71
N ARG A 115 -2.80 3.10 -6.16
CA ARG A 115 -2.96 2.83 -4.72
C ARG A 115 -1.87 3.50 -3.87
N GLN A 116 -0.61 3.44 -4.30
CA GLN A 116 0.48 4.13 -3.60
C GLN A 116 0.32 5.64 -3.62
N ALA A 117 -0.12 6.22 -4.73
CA ALA A 117 -0.38 7.65 -4.84
C ALA A 117 -1.50 8.07 -3.88
N MET A 118 -2.61 7.31 -3.80
CA MET A 118 -3.69 7.59 -2.84
C MET A 118 -3.21 7.60 -1.37
N ILE A 119 -2.28 6.70 -1.04
CA ILE A 119 -1.68 6.66 0.30
C ILE A 119 -0.76 7.87 0.52
N GLN A 120 0.07 8.21 -0.47
CA GLN A 120 1.03 9.30 -0.40
C GLN A 120 0.35 10.68 -0.33
N THR A 121 -0.79 10.84 -1.00
CA THR A 121 -1.58 12.08 -0.99
C THR A 121 -2.53 12.18 0.22
N GLY A 122 -2.60 11.14 1.06
CA GLY A 122 -3.46 11.12 2.25
C GLY A 122 -4.95 10.91 1.94
N ILE A 123 -5.31 10.56 0.70
CA ILE A 123 -6.68 10.19 0.35
C ILE A 123 -7.10 8.92 1.11
N ILE A 124 -6.15 7.98 1.25
CA ILE A 124 -6.33 6.78 2.06
C ILE A 124 -5.23 6.73 3.11
N GLU A 125 -5.63 6.64 4.37
CA GLU A 125 -4.71 6.59 5.50
C GLU A 125 -4.79 5.25 6.22
N ARG A 126 -3.66 4.83 6.77
CA ARG A 126 -3.60 3.68 7.69
C ARG A 126 -4.26 4.06 9.00
N SER A 127 -4.92 3.11 9.64
CA SER A 127 -5.61 3.33 10.91
C SER A 127 -5.37 2.17 11.87
N ASP A 128 -4.55 2.45 12.89
CA ASP A 128 -4.29 1.49 13.96
C ASP A 128 -5.56 1.14 14.74
N GLU A 129 -6.51 2.08 14.86
CA GLU A 129 -7.79 1.83 15.51
C GLU A 129 -8.62 0.81 14.73
N LYS A 130 -8.78 1.01 13.41
CA LYS A 130 -9.47 0.05 12.53
C LYS A 130 -8.81 -1.33 12.59
N ARG A 131 -7.49 -1.37 12.53
CA ARG A 131 -6.73 -2.63 12.64
C ARG A 131 -6.96 -3.33 13.98
N LYS A 132 -7.03 -2.59 15.09
CA LYS A 132 -7.29 -3.16 16.42
C LYS A 132 -8.70 -3.75 16.54
N SER A 133 -9.68 -3.15 15.85
CA SER A 133 -11.06 -3.65 15.80
C SER A 133 -11.29 -4.80 14.82
N ALA A 134 -10.38 -5.04 13.88
CA ALA A 134 -10.51 -6.10 12.89
C ALA A 134 -10.31 -7.48 13.53
N ASN A 135 -11.07 -8.46 13.03
CA ASN A 135 -11.00 -9.84 13.49
C ASN A 135 -9.61 -10.43 13.21
N THR A 136 -8.87 -10.76 14.28
CA THR A 136 -7.56 -11.40 14.19
C THR A 136 -7.55 -12.65 15.08
N PRO A 137 -7.84 -13.84 14.52
CA PRO A 137 -7.97 -15.06 15.30
C PRO A 137 -6.72 -15.37 16.15
N GLY A 138 -6.94 -15.72 17.42
CA GLY A 138 -5.88 -16.08 18.37
C GLY A 138 -5.09 -14.91 18.96
N TYR A 139 -5.29 -13.66 18.52
CA TYR A 139 -4.47 -12.53 18.96
C TYR A 139 -4.59 -12.28 20.47
N ASP A 140 -5.80 -12.36 21.03
CA ASP A 140 -6.04 -12.10 22.45
C ASP A 140 -5.25 -13.06 23.37
N LEU A 141 -4.99 -14.29 22.90
CA LEU A 141 -4.20 -15.30 23.62
C LEU A 141 -2.73 -14.91 23.80
N VAL A 142 -2.21 -14.04 22.92
CA VAL A 142 -0.79 -13.67 22.87
C VAL A 142 -0.56 -12.16 22.99
N SER A 143 -1.62 -11.36 23.02
CA SER A 143 -1.61 -9.90 23.05
C SER A 143 -0.83 -9.29 24.23
N HIS A 144 -0.64 -10.05 25.30
CA HIS A 144 0.07 -9.65 26.51
C HIS A 144 1.56 -10.05 26.49
N GLN A 145 2.03 -10.70 25.43
CA GLN A 145 3.42 -11.12 25.29
C GLN A 145 4.25 -10.00 24.68
N TYR A 146 5.18 -9.46 25.46
CA TYR A 146 6.10 -8.40 25.06
C TYR A 146 7.49 -8.65 25.62
N ALA A 147 8.50 -8.03 25.00
CA ALA A 147 9.86 -7.92 25.52
C ALA A 147 10.21 -6.45 25.76
N GLU A 148 11.12 -6.20 26.71
CA GLU A 148 11.62 -4.86 27.00
C GLU A 148 12.99 -4.67 26.35
N VAL A 149 13.11 -3.67 25.47
CA VAL A 149 14.37 -3.29 24.83
C VAL A 149 14.64 -1.83 25.18
N ALA A 150 15.75 -1.57 25.89
CA ALA A 150 16.15 -0.23 26.32
C ALA A 150 15.03 0.57 27.04
N GLY A 151 14.27 -0.09 27.93
CA GLY A 151 13.20 0.55 28.71
C GLY A 151 11.88 0.76 27.95
N LYS A 152 11.74 0.23 26.73
CA LYS A 152 10.51 0.28 25.94
C LYS A 152 9.96 -1.12 25.71
N GLN A 153 8.63 -1.26 25.79
CA GLN A 153 7.94 -2.53 25.52
C GLN A 153 7.68 -2.69 24.02
N PHE A 154 8.02 -3.88 23.50
CA PHE A 154 7.78 -4.31 22.14
C PHE A 154 6.96 -5.60 22.16
N ASN A 155 5.84 -5.63 21.43
CA ASN A 155 4.99 -6.81 21.35
C ASN A 155 5.69 -7.94 20.59
N LEU A 156 5.53 -9.18 21.05
CA LEU A 156 6.05 -10.35 20.34
C LEU A 156 5.15 -10.80 19.18
N TYR A 157 3.88 -10.39 19.20
CA TYR A 157 2.87 -10.77 18.21
C TYR A 157 2.09 -9.56 17.73
N HIS A 158 1.76 -9.56 16.44
CA HIS A 158 1.07 -8.50 15.73
C HIS A 158 -0.23 -9.02 15.08
N ARG A 159 -1.16 -8.09 14.86
CA ARG A 159 -2.26 -8.27 13.90
C ARG A 159 -1.67 -8.09 12.50
N THR A 160 -1.29 -9.20 11.89
CA THR A 160 -0.50 -9.22 10.66
C THR A 160 -1.43 -9.37 9.47
N HIS A 161 -1.19 -8.59 8.41
CA HIS A 161 -1.96 -8.72 7.19
C HIS A 161 -1.46 -9.90 6.36
N LEU A 162 -2.38 -10.62 5.70
CA LEU A 162 -2.00 -11.58 4.65
C LEU A 162 -1.52 -10.86 3.39
N LEU A 163 -2.18 -9.75 3.04
CA LEU A 163 -1.84 -8.94 1.88
C LEU A 163 -1.42 -7.54 2.33
N PRO A 164 -0.36 -6.96 1.73
CA PRO A 164 0.11 -5.63 2.10
C PRO A 164 -1.02 -4.60 2.04
N PHE A 165 -1.05 -3.64 2.99
CA PHE A 165 -2.06 -2.56 2.98
C PHE A 165 -2.12 -1.83 1.63
N ARG A 166 -0.99 -1.64 0.95
CA ARG A 166 -0.94 -1.02 -0.39
C ARG A 166 -1.58 -1.85 -1.51
N PHE A 167 -1.84 -3.14 -1.27
CA PHE A 167 -2.54 -4.01 -2.20
C PHE A 167 -4.04 -4.07 -1.89
N THR A 168 -4.44 -3.81 -0.64
CA THR A 168 -5.84 -3.96 -0.20
C THR A 168 -6.54 -2.62 0.00
N LEU A 169 -5.81 -1.58 0.43
CA LEU A 169 -6.36 -0.33 0.94
C LEU A 169 -7.34 -0.52 2.12
N SER A 170 -7.21 -1.63 2.86
CA SER A 170 -7.99 -1.92 4.07
C SER A 170 -7.09 -2.38 5.20
N GLU A 171 -7.51 -2.05 6.41
CA GLU A 171 -6.91 -2.51 7.67
C GLU A 171 -7.45 -3.86 8.15
N GLY A 172 -8.21 -4.57 7.29
CA GLY A 172 -9.02 -5.73 7.68
C GLY A 172 -10.39 -5.34 8.24
N ASP A 173 -10.76 -4.05 8.16
CA ASP A 173 -12.05 -3.57 8.63
C ASP A 173 -13.20 -4.18 7.82
N ASN A 174 -14.02 -5.00 8.48
CA ASN A 174 -15.14 -5.75 7.90
C ASN A 174 -14.74 -6.83 6.86
N ILE A 175 -13.48 -7.25 6.83
CA ILE A 175 -13.00 -8.32 5.95
C ILE A 175 -12.39 -9.42 6.82
N ASP A 176 -13.21 -10.41 7.12
CA ASP A 176 -12.81 -11.59 7.86
C ASP A 176 -11.77 -12.40 7.04
N GLY A 177 -10.76 -12.92 7.72
CA GLY A 177 -9.72 -13.72 7.08
C GLY A 177 -8.62 -12.92 6.37
N LEU A 178 -8.61 -11.57 6.42
CA LEU A 178 -7.49 -10.77 5.89
C LEU A 178 -6.33 -10.61 6.88
N LEU A 179 -6.59 -10.76 8.18
CA LEU A 179 -5.61 -10.68 9.25
C LEU A 179 -5.40 -12.04 9.91
N PHE A 180 -4.16 -12.28 10.33
CA PHE A 180 -3.78 -13.41 11.18
C PHE A 180 -2.87 -12.95 12.32
N THR A 181 -2.71 -13.78 13.34
CA THR A 181 -1.78 -13.52 14.44
C THR A 181 -0.38 -14.00 14.04
N GLY A 182 0.49 -13.06 13.66
CA GLY A 182 1.88 -13.34 13.30
C GLY A 182 2.86 -12.77 14.33
N THR A 183 4.04 -13.38 14.47
CA THR A 183 5.11 -12.83 15.32
C THR A 183 5.64 -11.51 14.78
N ALA A 184 6.24 -10.71 15.66
CA ALA A 184 6.99 -9.52 15.28
C ALA A 184 8.09 -9.87 14.24
N HIS A 185 8.75 -11.02 14.45
CA HIS A 185 9.80 -11.52 13.58
C HIS A 185 9.25 -11.85 12.18
N LEU A 186 8.17 -12.63 12.09
CA LEU A 186 7.51 -12.92 10.82
C LEU A 186 7.04 -11.65 10.12
N ASN A 187 6.39 -10.73 10.84
CA ASN A 187 5.75 -9.57 10.21
C ASN A 187 6.77 -8.56 9.64
N HIS A 188 7.76 -8.16 10.44
CA HIS A 188 8.68 -7.07 10.10
C HIS A 188 10.15 -7.30 10.50
N GLY A 189 10.50 -8.50 10.97
CA GLY A 189 11.89 -8.88 11.23
C GLY A 189 12.37 -8.63 12.67
N ASP A 190 11.54 -8.05 13.53
CA ASP A 190 11.92 -7.74 14.92
C ASP A 190 11.96 -9.01 15.78
N ARG A 191 13.03 -9.14 16.57
CA ARG A 191 13.22 -10.18 17.58
C ARG A 191 13.57 -9.53 18.92
N PRO A 192 12.63 -8.79 19.53
CA PRO A 192 12.90 -7.95 20.68
C PRO A 192 13.32 -8.76 21.93
N GLN A 193 12.94 -10.05 22.02
CA GLN A 193 13.36 -10.96 23.08
C GLN A 193 14.88 -11.23 23.11
N ILE A 194 15.58 -10.96 22.01
CA ILE A 194 17.05 -11.00 21.93
C ILE A 194 17.66 -9.62 21.66
N ASN A 195 16.93 -8.53 21.94
CA ASN A 195 17.34 -7.15 21.68
C ASN A 195 17.69 -6.86 20.21
N TYR A 196 17.02 -7.53 19.28
CA TYR A 196 17.21 -7.33 17.85
C TYR A 196 15.99 -6.62 17.25
N LEU A 197 16.18 -5.40 16.73
CA LEU A 197 15.13 -4.60 16.10
C LEU A 197 15.52 -4.25 14.66
N MET A 198 14.66 -4.59 13.70
CA MET A 198 14.81 -4.35 12.28
C MET A 198 14.31 -2.95 11.93
N LEU A 199 15.20 -1.95 12.05
CA LEU A 199 14.85 -0.56 11.74
C LEU A 199 14.70 -0.30 10.23
N HIS A 200 15.54 -0.94 9.41
CA HIS A 200 15.58 -0.74 7.97
C HIS A 200 15.97 -2.05 7.25
N ASN A 201 15.11 -2.53 6.38
CA ASN A 201 15.32 -3.78 5.64
C ASN A 201 15.70 -3.58 4.16
N GLN A 202 15.93 -2.35 3.70
CA GLN A 202 16.27 -2.06 2.30
C GLN A 202 17.46 -2.88 1.76
N ALA A 203 18.46 -3.16 2.60
CA ALA A 203 19.61 -3.99 2.23
C ALA A 203 19.20 -5.45 1.96
N ARG A 204 18.29 -6.00 2.76
CA ARG A 204 17.71 -7.34 2.57
C ARG A 204 16.91 -7.42 1.27
N VAL A 205 16.05 -6.44 1.04
CA VAL A 205 15.26 -6.33 -0.20
C VAL A 205 16.18 -6.19 -1.42
N ASN A 206 17.28 -5.44 -1.32
CA ASN A 206 18.28 -5.33 -2.39
C ASN A 206 18.96 -6.66 -2.70
N GLN A 207 19.32 -7.43 -1.68
CA GLN A 207 19.90 -8.77 -1.85
C GLN A 207 18.91 -9.73 -2.51
N LEU A 208 17.66 -9.77 -2.03
CA LEU A 208 16.60 -10.60 -2.62
C LEU A 208 16.33 -10.22 -4.08
N TYR A 209 16.27 -8.92 -4.39
CA TYR A 209 16.05 -8.46 -5.76
C TYR A 209 17.23 -8.82 -6.68
N ALA A 210 18.47 -8.70 -6.20
CA ALA A 210 19.65 -9.14 -6.94
C ALA A 210 19.63 -10.65 -7.17
N ALA A 211 19.25 -11.45 -6.16
CA ALA A 211 19.10 -12.89 -6.29
C ALA A 211 18.02 -13.26 -7.31
N TYR A 212 16.88 -12.57 -7.30
CA TYR A 212 15.81 -12.71 -8.29
C TYR A 212 16.32 -12.42 -9.72
N GLN A 213 17.06 -11.33 -9.92
CA GLN A 213 17.62 -10.98 -11.24
C GLN A 213 18.66 -12.00 -11.71
N ASN A 214 19.55 -12.44 -10.81
CA ASN A 214 20.62 -13.39 -11.13
C ASN A 214 20.08 -14.80 -11.43
N ASN A 215 18.93 -15.17 -10.86
CA ASN A 215 18.25 -16.44 -11.10
C ASN A 215 17.18 -16.34 -12.21
N HIS A 216 17.46 -15.54 -13.24
CA HIS A 216 16.59 -15.40 -14.42
C HIS A 216 15.16 -14.99 -14.10
N TYR A 217 14.98 -14.03 -13.19
CA TYR A 217 13.68 -13.51 -12.77
C TYR A 217 12.78 -14.58 -12.11
N ARG A 218 13.40 -15.47 -11.34
CA ARG A 218 12.72 -16.48 -10.53
C ARG A 218 13.47 -16.69 -9.22
N LEU A 219 12.79 -16.64 -8.09
CA LEU A 219 13.37 -16.86 -6.77
C LEU A 219 12.55 -17.87 -5.97
N VAL A 220 13.04 -19.09 -5.83
CA VAL A 220 12.47 -20.08 -4.90
C VAL A 220 13.39 -20.09 -3.68
N LEU A 221 12.91 -19.57 -2.56
CA LEU A 221 13.73 -19.47 -1.36
C LEU A 221 13.42 -20.62 -0.39
N SER A 222 14.33 -21.60 -0.33
CA SER A 222 14.23 -22.74 0.60
C SER A 222 14.90 -22.47 1.95
N ASP A 223 15.86 -21.55 1.99
CA ASP A 223 16.53 -21.11 3.21
C ASP A 223 16.17 -19.65 3.48
N VAL A 224 15.38 -19.42 4.51
CA VAL A 224 14.86 -18.10 4.86
C VAL A 224 15.79 -17.31 5.79
N HIS A 225 16.91 -17.89 6.22
CA HIS A 225 17.85 -17.19 7.09
C HIS A 225 18.50 -16.00 6.35
N VAL A 226 18.64 -14.89 7.07
CA VAL A 226 19.30 -13.70 6.53
C VAL A 226 20.82 -13.84 6.71
N PRO A 227 21.63 -13.80 5.64
CA PRO A 227 23.07 -13.95 5.74
C PRO A 227 23.71 -12.83 6.57
N GLY A 228 24.56 -13.22 7.52
CA GLY A 228 25.33 -12.30 8.36
C GLY A 228 24.56 -11.71 9.54
N GLU A 229 23.31 -12.11 9.75
CA GLU A 229 22.51 -11.72 10.90
C GLU A 229 22.65 -12.72 12.06
N VAL A 230 22.10 -12.35 13.22
CA VAL A 230 22.04 -13.23 14.39
C VAL A 230 21.39 -14.57 14.02
N ALA A 231 21.90 -15.68 14.56
CA ALA A 231 21.36 -17.01 14.28
C ALA A 231 19.84 -17.09 14.52
N GLY A 232 19.13 -17.76 13.61
CA GLY A 232 17.67 -17.84 13.60
C GLY A 232 16.96 -16.58 13.10
N THR A 233 17.67 -15.54 12.65
CA THR A 233 17.04 -14.39 12.00
C THR A 233 16.70 -14.72 10.56
N ASN A 234 15.40 -14.81 10.30
CA ASN A 234 14.82 -15.04 8.98
C ASN A 234 14.43 -13.73 8.29
N TYR A 235 14.33 -13.77 6.96
CA TYR A 235 13.60 -12.76 6.18
C TYR A 235 12.15 -12.72 6.66
N SER A 236 11.56 -11.53 6.66
CA SER A 236 10.22 -11.25 7.13
C SER A 236 9.23 -11.11 5.98
N LEU A 237 7.93 -11.13 6.29
CA LEU A 237 6.88 -10.84 5.33
C LEU A 237 7.13 -9.48 4.67
N ASP A 238 7.43 -8.43 5.44
CA ASP A 238 7.74 -7.09 4.90
C ASP A 238 8.88 -7.10 3.88
N ASP A 239 9.93 -7.93 4.05
CA ASP A 239 10.99 -8.09 3.04
C ASP A 239 10.43 -8.55 1.68
N PHE A 240 9.50 -9.50 1.70
CA PHE A 240 8.86 -10.03 0.48
C PHE A 240 7.76 -9.13 -0.05
N GLU A 241 7.03 -8.41 0.79
CA GLU A 241 6.07 -7.42 0.34
C GLU A 241 6.79 -6.28 -0.42
N GLN A 242 7.93 -5.83 0.10
CA GLN A 242 8.75 -4.78 -0.54
C GLN A 242 9.43 -5.31 -1.81
N LEU A 243 9.91 -6.56 -1.80
CA LEU A 243 10.40 -7.23 -3.01
C LEU A 243 9.32 -7.30 -4.09
N ALA A 244 8.11 -7.74 -3.75
CA ALA A 244 6.99 -7.82 -4.69
C ALA A 244 6.66 -6.46 -5.29
N THR A 245 6.60 -5.45 -4.44
CA THR A 245 6.37 -4.06 -4.86
C THR A 245 7.44 -3.61 -5.86
N ARG A 246 8.72 -3.87 -5.56
CA ARG A 246 9.82 -3.53 -6.46
C ARG A 246 9.75 -4.27 -7.79
N ILE A 247 9.41 -5.56 -7.78
CA ILE A 247 9.26 -6.36 -9.00
C ILE A 247 8.12 -5.81 -9.87
N ILE A 248 6.94 -5.58 -9.28
CA ILE A 248 5.77 -5.05 -9.99
C ILE A 248 6.07 -3.66 -10.58
N LEU A 249 6.70 -2.77 -9.80
CA LEU A 249 7.03 -1.41 -10.25
C LEU A 249 8.19 -1.35 -11.25
N SER A 250 8.98 -2.42 -11.38
CA SER A 250 10.04 -2.51 -12.41
C SER A 250 9.51 -2.70 -13.83
N LYS A 251 8.23 -3.10 -13.96
CA LYS A 251 7.56 -3.30 -15.26
C LYS A 251 6.88 -2.03 -15.75
N LYS A 252 6.52 -1.99 -17.03
CA LYS A 252 5.72 -0.89 -17.59
C LYS A 252 4.26 -0.98 -17.14
N GLN A 253 3.60 0.18 -17.06
CA GLN A 253 2.30 0.36 -16.42
C GLN A 253 1.20 -0.64 -16.85
N SER A 254 1.08 -0.88 -18.15
CA SER A 254 -0.02 -1.63 -18.76
C SER A 254 0.36 -3.02 -19.30
N GLU A 255 1.62 -3.45 -19.14
CA GLU A 255 2.11 -4.64 -19.84
C GLU A 255 2.09 -5.90 -18.97
N THR A 256 2.11 -5.81 -17.64
CA THR A 256 2.32 -6.99 -16.78
C THR A 256 1.26 -7.12 -15.70
N GLU A 257 0.58 -8.26 -15.73
CA GLU A 257 -0.38 -8.69 -14.73
C GLU A 257 0.30 -9.59 -13.70
N PHE A 258 -0.02 -9.38 -12.43
CA PHE A 258 0.55 -10.10 -11.31
C PHE A 258 -0.53 -10.71 -10.43
N LYS A 259 -0.23 -11.89 -9.88
CA LYS A 259 -0.98 -12.50 -8.78
C LYS A 259 -0.05 -12.61 -7.58
N TYR A 260 -0.37 -11.91 -6.49
CA TYR A 260 0.29 -12.06 -5.20
C TYR A 260 -0.64 -12.85 -4.27
N GLU A 261 -0.18 -13.96 -3.73
CA GLU A 261 -0.99 -14.85 -2.90
C GLU A 261 -0.24 -15.24 -1.63
N VAL A 262 -0.98 -15.34 -0.53
CA VAL A 262 -0.47 -15.80 0.77
C VAL A 262 -1.40 -16.85 1.34
N SER A 263 -0.84 -17.99 1.76
CA SER A 263 -1.55 -19.03 2.51
C SER A 263 -1.02 -19.16 3.93
N CYS A 264 -1.90 -19.52 4.86
CA CYS A 264 -1.56 -19.90 6.22
C CYS A 264 -1.47 -21.43 6.33
N ASP A 265 -0.36 -21.92 6.87
CA ASP A 265 -0.16 -23.35 7.10
C ASP A 265 -0.33 -23.66 8.61
N TYR A 266 -1.17 -24.65 8.92
CA TYR A 266 -1.48 -25.05 10.29
C TYR A 266 -1.12 -26.53 10.53
N ASP A 267 -0.19 -26.80 11.44
CA ASP A 267 0.18 -28.15 11.90
C ASP A 267 -0.51 -28.55 13.20
N THR A 268 -1.22 -27.61 13.83
CA THR A 268 -1.94 -27.82 15.10
C THR A 268 -3.39 -27.39 14.98
N GLU A 269 -4.21 -27.77 15.98
CA GLU A 269 -5.58 -27.27 16.12
C GLU A 269 -5.63 -25.81 16.63
N GLY A 270 -4.46 -25.18 16.89
CA GLY A 270 -4.38 -23.81 17.36
C GLY A 270 -4.82 -22.77 16.31
N PRO A 271 -5.18 -21.55 16.77
CA PRO A 271 -5.61 -20.47 15.88
C PRO A 271 -4.46 -19.71 15.20
N LEU A 272 -3.20 -19.97 15.59
CA LEU A 272 -2.02 -19.34 15.02
C LEU A 272 -1.41 -20.27 13.96
N PRO A 273 -1.11 -19.77 12.75
CA PRO A 273 -0.41 -20.56 11.74
C PRO A 273 1.03 -20.85 12.20
N GLN A 274 1.58 -21.98 11.77
CA GLN A 274 2.98 -22.34 12.01
C GLN A 274 3.91 -21.68 11.00
N SER A 275 3.42 -21.49 9.78
CA SER A 275 4.10 -20.74 8.73
C SER A 275 3.10 -20.10 7.80
N ILE A 276 3.59 -19.22 6.94
CA ILE A 276 2.86 -18.73 5.78
C ILE A 276 3.66 -19.00 4.52
N THR A 277 2.98 -19.25 3.41
CA THR A 277 3.61 -19.33 2.10
C THR A 277 3.21 -18.14 1.26
N VAL A 278 4.18 -17.42 0.69
CA VAL A 278 3.99 -16.21 -0.11
C VAL A 278 4.48 -16.47 -1.52
N ASN A 279 3.61 -16.24 -2.52
CA ASN A 279 3.97 -16.35 -3.92
C ASN A 279 3.69 -15.03 -4.66
N LEU A 280 4.56 -14.72 -5.62
CA LEU A 280 4.28 -13.73 -6.66
C LEU A 280 4.41 -14.39 -8.03
N TRP A 281 3.33 -14.34 -8.80
CA TRP A 281 3.27 -14.80 -10.19
C TRP A 281 3.24 -13.62 -11.14
N ASP A 282 4.06 -13.68 -12.18
CA ASP A 282 3.94 -12.85 -13.38
C ASP A 282 3.04 -13.60 -14.37
N LEU A 283 1.76 -13.21 -14.40
CA LEU A 283 0.74 -13.90 -15.18
C LEU A 283 0.94 -13.70 -16.69
N THR A 284 1.49 -12.54 -17.09
CA THR A 284 1.76 -12.23 -18.49
C THR A 284 2.89 -13.09 -19.05
N HIS A 285 3.97 -13.27 -18.29
CA HIS A 285 5.13 -14.06 -18.72
C HIS A 285 5.03 -15.53 -18.33
N GLN A 286 3.94 -15.93 -17.65
CA GLN A 286 3.68 -17.30 -17.22
C GLN A 286 4.76 -17.85 -16.27
N THR A 287 5.25 -17.03 -15.35
CA THR A 287 6.36 -17.39 -14.46
C THR A 287 6.04 -17.14 -12.99
N LEU A 288 6.54 -18.04 -12.14
CA LEU A 288 6.63 -17.80 -10.71
C LEU A 288 7.83 -16.86 -10.46
N ALA A 289 7.55 -15.60 -10.11
CA ALA A 289 8.58 -14.60 -9.84
C ALA A 289 9.30 -14.91 -8.53
N PHE A 290 8.55 -15.20 -7.46
CA PHE A 290 9.11 -15.80 -6.27
C PHE A 290 8.13 -16.64 -5.47
N THR A 291 8.67 -17.55 -4.65
CA THR A 291 7.95 -18.28 -3.60
C THR A 291 8.83 -18.42 -2.36
N VAL A 292 8.23 -18.30 -1.19
CA VAL A 292 8.88 -18.49 0.11
C VAL A 292 7.88 -19.00 1.14
N THR A 293 8.33 -19.89 2.03
CA THR A 293 7.58 -20.27 3.24
C THR A 293 8.27 -19.70 4.46
N LEU A 294 7.59 -18.81 5.18
CA LEU A 294 8.11 -18.08 6.33
C LEU A 294 7.57 -18.68 7.63
N PRO A 295 8.43 -19.08 8.58
CA PRO A 295 7.98 -19.58 9.87
C PRO A 295 7.36 -18.46 10.71
N ASN A 296 6.35 -18.81 11.50
CA ASN A 296 5.73 -17.94 12.48
C ASN A 296 6.30 -18.20 13.88
N ASP A 297 7.60 -18.01 14.01
CA ASP A 297 8.38 -18.26 15.22
C ASP A 297 8.91 -16.96 15.86
N ILE A 298 9.37 -17.08 17.12
CA ILE A 298 9.95 -15.99 17.93
C ILE A 298 11.47 -16.05 17.83
#